data_AF-A0A2U2MRK4-F1
#
_entry.id   AF-A0A2U2MRK4-F1
#
_cell.length_a   1.000
_cell.length_b   1.000
_cell.length_c   1.000
_cell.angle_alpha   90.00
_cell.angle_beta   90.00
_cell.angle_gamma   90.00
#
_symmetry.space_group_name_H-M   'P 1'
#
loop_
_entity.id
_entity.type
_entity.pdbx_description
1 polymer ?
#
loop_
_entity_poly.entity_id
_entity_poly.type
_entity_poly.pdbx_seq_one_letter_code
_entity_poly.pdbx_strand_id
1 'polypeptide(L)' 'MDIMAELDYIGGNTAAVADLLSNVDDDTLTDVFETLDPMNQSFIRNIAGVEMIRRGIVLDDGSEAYAVQW' A
#
# COMPACT_ATOMS: atom_id res chain seq x y z
N MET A 1 -8.33 -14.19 -4.22
CA MET A 1 -6.93 -14.32 -3.76
C MET A 1 -6.82 -13.50 -2.49
N ASP A 2 -6.20 -14.01 -1.45
CA ASP A 2 -6.04 -13.26 -0.20
C ASP A 2 -4.73 -12.48 -0.26
N ILE A 3 -4.82 -11.20 -0.62
CA ILE A 3 -3.65 -10.33 -0.79
C ILE A 3 -2.88 -10.13 0.52
N MET A 4 -3.56 -10.15 1.67
CA MET A 4 -2.90 -9.97 2.96
C MET A 4 -2.06 -11.20 3.32
N ALA A 5 -2.56 -12.40 3.04
CA ALA A 5 -1.78 -13.63 3.20
C ALA A 5 -0.57 -13.69 2.27
N GLU A 6 -0.70 -13.17 1.05
CA GLU A 6 0.39 -13.15 0.07
C GLU A 6 1.47 -12.11 0.44
N LEU A 7 1.06 -10.95 0.94
CA LEU A 7 1.96 -9.94 1.50
C LEU A 7 2.74 -10.45 2.71
N ASP A 8 2.09 -11.20 3.61
CA ASP A 8 2.76 -11.83 4.76
C ASP A 8 3.78 -12.90 4.31
N TYR A 9 3.43 -13.70 3.30
CA TYR A 9 4.34 -14.68 2.71
C TYR A 9 5.56 -14.03 2.04
N ILE A 10 5.37 -12.94 1.29
CA ILE A 10 6.46 -12.20 0.65
C ILE A 10 7.36 -11.52 1.70
N GLY A 11 6.77 -11.00 2.78
CA GLY A 11 7.47 -10.31 3.85
C GLY A 11 8.19 -9.04 3.38
N GLY A 12 9.44 -8.86 3.84
CA GLY A 12 10.24 -7.64 3.61
C GLY A 12 10.85 -7.49 2.21
N ASN A 13 10.44 -8.28 1.22
CA ASN A 13 10.99 -8.18 -0.14
C ASN A 13 10.30 -7.05 -0.93
N THR A 14 10.93 -5.88 -0.97
CA THR A 14 10.39 -4.68 -1.63
C THR A 14 9.98 -4.93 -3.08
N ALA A 15 10.77 -5.66 -3.86
CA ALA A 15 10.49 -5.86 -5.28
C ALA A 15 9.24 -6.72 -5.49
N ALA A 16 9.08 -7.79 -4.71
CA ALA A 16 7.92 -8.67 -4.80
C ALA A 16 6.65 -8.00 -4.25
N VAL A 17 6.75 -7.21 -3.17
CA VAL A 17 5.61 -6.43 -2.67
C VAL A 17 5.17 -5.39 -3.69
N ALA A 18 6.12 -4.64 -4.28
CA ALA A 18 5.81 -3.63 -5.29
C ALA A 18 5.22 -4.25 -6.57
N ASP A 19 5.72 -5.41 -7.01
CA ASP A 19 5.18 -6.13 -8.17
C ASP A 19 3.74 -6.61 -7.91
N LEU A 20 3.47 -7.21 -6.75
CA LEU A 20 2.12 -7.64 -6.37
C LEU A 20 1.16 -6.44 -6.33
N LEU A 21 1.54 -5.37 -5.62
CA LEU A 21 0.72 -4.17 -5.49
C LEU A 21 0.57 -3.39 -6.81
N SER A 22 1.50 -3.53 -7.75
CA SER A 22 1.39 -2.96 -9.11
C SER A 22 0.38 -3.70 -9.99
N ASN A 23 0.02 -4.94 -9.65
CA ASN A 23 -0.84 -5.79 -10.46
C ASN A 23 -2.29 -5.93 -9.93
N VAL A 24 -2.60 -5.33 -8.78
CA VAL A 24 -3.98 -5.26 -8.27
C VAL A 24 -4.70 -4.00 -8.74
N ASP A 25 -6.03 -4.04 -8.72
CA ASP A 25 -6.88 -2.87 -8.99
C ASP A 25 -6.80 -1.81 -7.88
N ASP A 26 -7.27 -0.60 -8.20
CA ASP A 26 -7.16 0.57 -7.34
C ASP A 26 -8.00 0.45 -6.05
N ASP A 27 -9.16 -0.20 -6.12
CA ASP A 27 -10.02 -0.46 -4.96
C ASP A 27 -9.30 -1.41 -3.98
N THR A 28 -8.76 -2.52 -4.50
CA THR A 28 -7.98 -3.48 -3.72
C THR A 28 -6.73 -2.83 -3.10
N LEU A 29 -6.04 -1.96 -3.86
CA LEU A 29 -4.86 -1.26 -3.36
C LEU A 29 -5.21 -0.31 -2.19
N THR A 30 -6.35 0.37 -2.29
CA THR A 30 -6.87 1.25 -1.24
C THR A 30 -7.24 0.45 0.01
N ASP A 31 -7.98 -0.64 -0.16
CA ASP A 31 -8.36 -1.55 0.94
C ASP A 31 -7.12 -2.10 1.67
N VAL A 32 -6.07 -2.47 0.93
CA VAL A 32 -4.80 -2.91 1.52
C VAL A 32 -4.18 -1.78 2.35
N PHE A 33 -4.08 -0.57 1.80
CA PHE A 33 -3.47 0.56 2.50
C PHE A 33 -4.21 0.92 3.80
N GLU A 34 -5.55 0.86 3.79
CA GLU A 34 -6.39 1.14 4.96
C GLU A 34 -6.35 0.02 6.02
N THR A 35 -6.22 -1.23 5.57
CA THR A 35 -6.16 -2.40 6.46
C THR A 35 -4.83 -2.50 7.21
N LEU A 36 -3.73 -2.03 6.61
CA LEU A 36 -2.39 -2.14 7.18
C LEU A 36 -2.21 -1.20 8.39
N ASP A 37 -1.81 -1.77 9.52
CA ASP A 37 -1.52 -0.99 10.74
C ASP A 37 -0.25 -0.12 10.52
N PRO A 38 -0.35 1.22 10.62
CA PRO A 38 0.77 2.11 10.40
C PRO A 38 1.94 1.90 11.37
N MET A 39 1.71 1.35 12.58
CA MET A 39 2.77 1.10 13.56
C MET A 39 3.50 -0.22 13.29
N ASN A 40 2.78 -1.27 12.92
CA ASN A 40 3.32 -2.62 12.81
C ASN A 40 3.70 -3.03 11.38
N GLN A 41 3.09 -2.41 10.37
CA GLN A 41 3.21 -2.81 8.97
C GLN A 41 3.61 -1.63 8.06
N SER A 42 4.32 -0.65 8.63
CA SER A 42 4.77 0.56 7.95
C SER A 42 5.52 0.31 6.63
N PHE A 43 6.30 -0.77 6.54
CA PHE A 43 7.01 -1.14 5.32
C PHE A 43 6.06 -1.36 4.14
N ILE A 44 5.09 -2.26 4.29
CA ILE A 44 4.14 -2.62 3.22
C ILE A 44 3.21 -1.44 2.95
N ARG A 45 2.77 -0.75 4.01
CA ARG A 45 1.90 0.42 3.90
C ARG A 45 2.55 1.56 3.12
N ASN A 46 3.84 1.79 3.32
CA ASN A 46 4.57 2.81 2.56
C ASN A 46 4.66 2.46 1.07
N ILE A 47 4.88 1.18 0.73
CA ILE A 47 4.92 0.74 -0.67
C ILE A 47 3.55 0.91 -1.32
N ALA A 48 2.48 0.50 -0.62
CA ALA A 48 1.10 0.72 -1.08
C ALA A 48 0.82 2.22 -1.31
N GLY A 49 1.19 3.08 -0.37
CA GLY A 49 1.05 4.53 -0.52
C GLY A 49 1.80 5.11 -1.72
N VAL A 50 3.02 4.63 -2.00
CA VAL A 50 3.78 5.04 -3.20
C VAL A 50 3.07 4.60 -4.49
N GLU A 51 2.56 3.37 -4.54
CA GLU A 51 1.79 2.90 -5.71
C GLU A 51 0.48 3.67 -5.89
N MET A 52 -0.22 4.03 -4.81
CA MET A 52 -1.40 4.89 -4.86
C MET A 52 -1.09 6.26 -5.45
N ILE A 53 0.00 6.91 -4.99
CA ILE A 53 0.46 8.20 -5.52
C ILE A 53 0.83 8.07 -7.01
N ARG A 54 1.53 6.99 -7.40
CA ARG A 54 1.93 6.74 -8.78
C ARG A 54 0.73 6.60 -9.73
N ARG A 55 -0.38 6.05 -9.22
CA ARG A 55 -1.65 5.88 -9.95
C ARG A 55 -2.58 7.09 -9.86
N GLY A 56 -2.24 8.10 -9.05
CA GLY A 56 -3.07 9.28 -8.85
C GLY A 56 -4.30 9.03 -7.96
N ILE A 57 -4.27 7.97 -7.15
CA ILE A 57 -5.33 7.66 -6.19
C ILE A 57 -5.18 8.62 -5.01
N VAL A 58 -6.25 9.35 -4.71
CA VAL A 58 -6.28 10.26 -3.56
C VAL A 58 -6.38 9.41 -2.30
N LEU A 59 -5.45 9.60 -1.37
CA LEU A 59 -5.57 9.08 -0.02
C LEU A 59 -6.67 9.87 0.69
N ASP A 60 -7.91 9.40 0.61
CA ASP A 60 -9.04 9.97 1.35
C ASP A 60 -9.04 9.41 2.78
N ASP A 61 -7.91 9.55 3.47
CA ASP A 61 -7.99 9.65 4.92
C ASP A 61 -8.38 11.11 5.18
N GLY A 62 -9.29 11.38 6.12
CA GLY A 62 -9.70 12.75 6.46
C GLY A 62 -8.58 13.65 7.01
N SER A 63 -7.30 13.35 6.76
CA SER A 63 -6.16 14.23 6.95
C SER A 63 -5.68 14.76 5.60
N GLU A 64 -5.87 16.06 5.42
CA GLU A 64 -5.14 16.87 4.46
C GLU A 64 -3.61 16.83 4.76
N ALA A 65 -2.91 15.70 4.70
CA ALA A 65 -1.53 15.69 5.21
C ALA A 65 -0.59 14.55 4.76
N TYR A 66 -0.74 13.94 3.59
CA TYR A 66 0.41 13.23 2.98
C TYR A 66 0.57 13.55 1.50
N ALA A 67 0.50 14.86 1.19
CA ALA A 67 1.31 15.39 0.11
C ALA A 67 2.79 15.22 0.51
N VAL A 68 3.32 14.04 0.22
CA VAL A 68 4.71 13.75 -0.12
C VAL A 68 5.68 14.85 0.30
N GLN A 69 6.06 14.89 1.59
CA GLN A 69 7.27 15.59 2.02
C GLN A 69 8.45 14.64 1.78
N TRP A 70 9.03 14.72 0.60
CA TRP A 70 10.41 14.33 0.33
C TRP A 70 11.20 15.56 -0.10
#